data_AF-A0A935GPS9-F1
#
_entry.id   AF-A0A935GPS9-F1
#
_cell.length_a   1.000
_cell.length_b   1.000
_cell.length_c   1.000
_cell.angle_alpha   90.00
_cell.angle_beta   90.00
_cell.angle_gamma   90.00
#
_symmetry.space_group_name_H-M   'P 1'
#
loop_
_entity.id
_entity.type
_entity.pdbx_description
1 polymer ?
#
loop_
_entity_poly.entity_id
_entity_poly.type
_entity_poly.pdbx_seq_one_letter_code
_entity_poly.pdbx_strand_id
1 'polypeptide(L)' 'MLQRLYIHNFKTFQNFELKPQGKHSSLLLGKNGAGKSSVAKALQRIFPHNLCHIYLNQ' A
#
# COMPACT_ATOMS: atom_id res chain seq x y z
N MET A 1 11.76 -3.12 8.13
CA MET A 1 10.37 -2.59 8.22
C MET A 1 10.17 -1.55 7.12
N LEU A 2 8.99 -1.51 6.50
CA LEU A 2 8.67 -0.51 5.48
C LEU A 2 8.61 0.89 6.12
N GLN A 3 9.56 1.75 5.78
CA GLN A 3 9.63 3.11 6.34
C GLN A 3 8.66 4.06 5.64
N ARG A 4 8.62 3.97 4.31
CA ARG A 4 7.85 4.86 3.44
C ARG A 4 7.51 4.12 2.14
N LEU A 5 6.28 4.27 1.69
CA LEU A 5 5.84 3.93 0.34
C LEU A 5 5.38 5.23 -0.33
N TYR A 6 6.13 5.66 -1.32
CA TYR A 6 5.78 6.82 -2.15
C TYR A 6 5.37 6.34 -3.53
N ILE A 7 4.18 6.74 -3.98
CA ILE A 7 3.59 6.33 -5.25
C ILE A 7 3.31 7.60 -6.06
N HIS A 8 4.01 7.72 -7.19
CA HIS A 8 3.83 8.80 -8.15
C HIS A 8 3.51 8.22 -9.53
N ASN A 9 2.55 8.84 -10.22
CA ASN A 9 2.11 8.48 -11.57
C ASN A 9 1.80 6.98 -11.75
N PHE A 10 1.10 6.39 -10.78
CA PHE A 10 0.69 4.99 -10.84
C PHE A 10 -0.80 4.85 -10.56
N LYS A 11 -1.55 4.50 -11.60
CA LYS A 11 -3.02 4.44 -11.59
C LYS A 11 -3.63 5.76 -11.14
N THR A 12 -4.45 5.73 -10.09
CA THR A 12 -5.17 6.88 -9.53
C THR A 12 -4.33 7.70 -8.55
N PHE A 13 -3.10 7.30 -8.26
CA PHE A 13 -2.26 8.00 -7.30
C PHE A 13 -1.41 9.08 -7.95
N GLN A 14 -1.56 10.30 -7.43
CA GLN A 14 -0.65 11.42 -7.68
C GLN A 14 -0.07 11.86 -6.34
N ASN A 15 1.24 11.75 -6.18
CA ASN A 15 1.96 12.13 -4.96
C ASN A 15 1.44 11.42 -3.69
N PHE A 16 1.00 10.16 -3.81
CA PHE A 16 0.50 9.40 -2.68
C PHE A 16 1.64 8.95 -1.79
N GLU A 17 1.42 9.05 -0.48
CA GLU A 17 2.41 8.66 0.50
C GLU A 17 1.79 7.87 1.65
N LEU A 18 2.40 6.72 1.95
CA LEU A 18 2.11 5.93 3.14
C LEU A 18 3.38 5.81 3.99
N LYS A 19 3.28 6.22 5.26
CA LYS A 19 4.35 6.10 6.26
C LYS A 19 3.94 5.10 7.34
N PRO A 20 4.32 3.81 7.24
CA PRO A 20 4.02 2.83 8.29
C PRO A 20 4.80 3.10 9.59
N GLN A 21 5.77 4.02 9.59
CA GLN A 21 6.52 4.47 10.78
C GLN A 21 7.13 3.31 11.60
N GLY A 22 7.61 2.26 10.92
CA GLY A 22 8.14 1.11 11.65
C GLY A 22 7.06 0.34 12.42
N LYS A 23 5.84 0.24 11.89
CA LYS A 23 4.83 -0.74 12.34
C LYS A 23 4.98 -2.08 11.61
N HIS A 24 4.81 -3.18 12.33
CA HIS A 24 4.88 -4.54 11.77
C HIS A 24 3.64 -4.91 10.96
N SER A 25 2.51 -4.26 11.26
CA SER A 25 1.25 -4.43 10.54
C SER A 25 0.56 -3.08 10.39
N SER A 26 -0.23 -2.93 9.32
CA SER A 26 -1.04 -1.74 9.06
C SER A 26 -2.27 -2.15 8.27
N LEU A 27 -3.42 -1.59 8.63
CA LEU A 27 -4.69 -1.87 7.98
C LEU A 27 -5.06 -0.67 7.09
N LEU A 28 -5.28 -0.92 5.80
CA LEU A 28 -5.67 0.11 4.85
C LEU A 28 -7.20 0.10 4.65
N LEU A 29 -7.89 1.08 5.22
CA LEU A 29 -9.34 1.25 5.13
C LEU A 29 -9.72 2.43 4.23
N GLY A 30 -10.94 2.40 3.71
CA GLY A 30 -11.48 3.46 2.85
C GLY A 30 -12.66 2.96 2.01
N LYS A 31 -13.36 3.88 1.34
CA LYS A 31 -14.49 3.55 0.46
C LYS A 31 -14.06 2.73 -0.77
N ASN A 32 -15.03 2.16 -1.49
CA ASN A 32 -14.78 1.58 -2.80
C ASN A 32 -14.24 2.64 -3.77
N GLY A 33 -13.29 2.23 -4.61
CA GLY A 33 -12.58 3.16 -5.51
C GLY A 33 -11.48 4.01 -4.86
N ALA A 34 -11.32 4.01 -3.52
CA ALA A 34 -10.31 4.84 -2.83
C ALA A 34 -8.83 4.42 -3.07
N GLY A 35 -8.57 3.46 -3.98
CA GLY A 35 -7.21 3.06 -4.35
C GLY A 35 -6.57 1.97 -3.47
N LYS A 36 -7.29 1.37 -2.51
CA LYS A 36 -6.73 0.34 -1.61
C LYS A 36 -6.04 -0.82 -2.36
N SER A 37 -6.71 -1.38 -3.37
CA SER A 37 -6.14 -2.44 -4.23
C SER A 37 -5.01 -1.96 -5.12
N SER A 38 -4.94 -0.65 -5.40
CA SER A 38 -3.81 -0.04 -6.12
C SER A 38 -2.58 0.05 -5.22
N VAL A 39 -2.72 0.41 -3.93
CA VAL A 39 -1.62 0.38 -2.96
C VAL A 39 -1.08 -1.05 -2.83
N ALA A 40 -1.99 -2.03 -2.71
CA ALA A 40 -1.62 -3.44 -2.64
C ALA A 40 -0.76 -3.89 -3.84
N LYS A 41 -1.17 -3.51 -5.05
CA LYS A 41 -0.44 -3.79 -6.30
C LYS A 41 0.90 -3.05 -6.41
N ALA A 42 1.05 -1.88 -5.77
CA ALA A 42 2.32 -1.19 -5.69
C ALA A 42 3.27 -1.89 -4.71
N LEU A 43 2.76 -2.27 -3.54
CA LEU A 43 3.51 -3.04 -2.54
C LEU A 43 4.01 -4.38 -3.08
N GLN A 44 3.18 -5.12 -3.81
CA GLN A 44 3.57 -6.40 -4.44
C GLN A 44 4.70 -6.26 -5.45
N ARG A 45 4.82 -5.11 -6.14
CA ARG A 45 5.94 -4.86 -7.06
C ARG A 45 7.26 -4.62 -6.33
N ILE A 46 7.21 -4.09 -5.11
CA ILE A 46 8.39 -3.78 -4.29
C ILE A 46 8.79 -5.01 -3.45
N PHE A 47 7.83 -5.81 -3.01
CA PHE A 47 8.04 -7.00 -2.17
C PHE A 47 7.44 -8.25 -2.85
N PRO A 48 8.15 -8.85 -3.82
CA PRO A 48 7.62 -9.94 -4.65
C PRO A 48 7.46 -11.30 -3.96
N HIS A 49 8.04 -11.53 -2.76
CA HIS A 49 7.94 -12.82 -2.04
C HIS A 49 7.76 -12.68 -0.51
N ASN A 50 6.88 -13.52 0.05
CA ASN A 50 6.65 -13.96 1.45
C ASN A 50 6.76 -12.98 2.64
N LEU A 51 6.98 -11.68 2.44
CA LEU A 51 7.22 -10.72 3.52
C LEU A 51 6.04 -9.79 3.82
N CYS A 52 4.95 -9.82 3.04
CA CYS A 52 3.83 -8.90 3.23
C CYS A 52 2.48 -9.57 2.87
N HIS A 53 1.66 -9.86 3.89
CA HIS A 53 0.28 -10.24 3.71
C HIS A 53 -0.58 -8.98 3.62
N ILE A 54 -1.17 -8.72 2.46
CA ILE A 54 -2.01 -7.54 2.23
C ILE A 54 -3.48 -7.93 2.34
N TYR A 55 -4.10 -7.55 3.47
CA TYR A 55 -5.52 -7.75 3.71
C TYR A 55 -6.30 -6.49 3.31
N LEU A 56 -7.25 -6.65 2.40
CA LEU A 56 -8.19 -5.60 2.01
C LEU A 56 -9.59 -6.03 2.45
N ASN A 57 -10.17 -5.31 3.42
CA ASN A 57 -11.60 -5.46 3.70
C ASN A 57 -12.39 -4.80 2.57
N GLN A 58 -13.32 -5.55 1.99
CA GLN A 58 -14.27 -5.08 0.97
C GLN A 58 -15.31 -4.17 1.60
#